data_AF-A0A419FM92-F1
#
_entry.id   AF-A0A419FM92-F1
#
_cell.length_a   1.000
_cell.length_b   1.000
_cell.length_c   1.000
_cell.angle_alpha   90.00
_cell.angle_beta   90.00
_cell.angle_gamma   90.00
#
_symmetry.space_group_name_H-M   'P 1'
#
loop_
_entity.id
_entity.type
_entity.pdbx_description
1 polymer ?
#
loop_
_entity_poly.entity_id
_entity_poly.type
_entity_poly.pdbx_seq_one_letter_code
_entity_poly.pdbx_strand_id
1 'polypeptide(L)'
;MKSTSINLSDLLPKNFDALLECKGVTFIKRAGEDSVRQVVIDVLCGNNLRASTEHLTRLRLGKLNAATFMVYLLGVHAVKEFGRTIPLMAFKTITGRASKSEKELCQWMIGLTKKGVQNILRDDKKQLEKYTESFAANLKVLATETEKESGKLQCCVKYANGKESVLDWHDMLSLFCTIGSQTLAIRGSEKSTYGKLFERLVLGSVLVALGFEQTIYPPKKTSKVFWLSSKIGEREADATLLVAPGQAVRFDLGFIGRGNPEITKDKVSRFERNLEINKQTYHSATCIIVDRVGDGSGLEEQAKRAGARVIQMSMSYWPIELAKWLSTKFEHESDIANCNATKLPALLKKKLAAVSFENFVRGLTICEAGNDLDT
;
A
#
# COMPACT_ATOMS: atom_id res chain seq x y z
N MET A 1 -42.69 -18.99 -1.88
CA MET A 1 -41.45 -18.90 -1.05
C MET A 1 -41.05 -17.43 -1.00
N LYS A 2 -40.97 -16.81 0.18
CA LYS A 2 -40.46 -15.44 0.32
C LYS A 2 -38.99 -15.45 -0.14
N SER A 3 -38.66 -14.72 -1.21
CA SER A 3 -37.26 -14.49 -1.58
C SER A 3 -36.62 -13.68 -0.46
N THR A 4 -35.96 -14.35 0.47
CA THR A 4 -35.09 -13.70 1.45
C THR A 4 -33.95 -13.12 0.64
N SER A 5 -33.84 -11.78 0.57
CA SER A 5 -32.74 -11.12 -0.10
C SER A 5 -31.46 -11.37 0.70
N ILE A 6 -30.70 -12.38 0.32
CA ILE A 6 -29.40 -12.67 0.92
C ILE A 6 -28.42 -11.59 0.46
N ASN A 7 -27.74 -10.92 1.40
CA ASN A 7 -26.61 -10.05 1.04
C ASN A 7 -25.37 -10.93 0.80
N LEU A 8 -24.54 -10.54 -0.16
CA LEU A 8 -23.32 -11.29 -0.50
C LEU A 8 -22.33 -11.38 0.67
N SER A 9 -22.32 -10.39 1.56
CA SER A 9 -21.57 -10.39 2.82
C SER A 9 -22.03 -11.44 3.80
N ASP A 10 -23.31 -11.82 3.82
CA ASP A 10 -23.83 -12.85 4.72
C ASP A 10 -23.26 -14.23 4.41
N LEU A 11 -22.71 -14.41 3.20
CA LEU A 11 -22.03 -15.62 2.75
C LEU A 11 -20.54 -15.65 3.12
N LEU A 12 -20.00 -14.56 3.68
CA LEU A 12 -18.60 -14.51 4.09
C LEU A 12 -18.35 -15.37 5.32
N PRO A 13 -17.22 -16.11 5.37
CA PRO A 13 -16.79 -16.76 6.59
C PRO A 13 -16.61 -15.76 7.75
N LYS A 14 -16.80 -16.21 9.00
CA LYS A 14 -16.57 -15.37 10.18
C LYS A 14 -15.15 -14.76 10.15
N ASN A 15 -15.02 -13.49 10.55
CA ASN A 15 -13.79 -12.68 10.57
C ASN A 15 -13.23 -12.27 9.20
N PHE A 16 -14.01 -12.39 8.12
CA PHE A 16 -13.52 -12.03 6.79
C PHE A 16 -13.36 -10.53 6.56
N ASP A 17 -14.20 -9.68 7.17
CA ASP A 17 -14.10 -8.23 7.08
C ASP A 17 -12.73 -7.71 7.54
N ALA A 18 -12.12 -8.38 8.52
CA ALA A 18 -10.79 -8.07 9.01
C ALA A 18 -9.68 -8.33 7.98
N LEU A 19 -9.93 -9.14 6.95
CA LEU A 19 -9.01 -9.37 5.82
C LEU A 19 -9.18 -8.34 4.71
N LEU A 20 -10.35 -7.72 4.60
CA LEU A 20 -10.64 -6.64 3.66
C LEU A 20 -10.06 -5.31 4.15
N GLU A 21 -10.17 -5.02 5.45
CA GLU A 21 -9.60 -3.81 6.03
C GLU A 21 -8.09 -3.93 6.32
N CYS A 22 -7.29 -2.99 5.77
CA CYS A 22 -5.87 -2.88 6.06
C CYS A 22 -5.52 -1.49 6.60
N LYS A 23 -5.38 -1.38 7.92
CA LYS A 23 -4.75 -0.21 8.57
C LYS A 23 -3.29 -0.57 8.87
N GLY A 24 -2.35 0.35 8.61
CA GLY A 24 -0.90 0.10 8.80
C GLY A 24 -0.53 -0.26 10.24
N VAL A 25 -1.23 0.28 11.25
CA VAL A 25 -1.05 -0.09 12.66
C VAL A 25 -1.50 -1.54 12.92
N THR A 26 -2.58 -1.98 12.25
CA THR A 26 -3.06 -3.36 12.33
C THR A 26 -2.06 -4.33 11.70
N PHE A 27 -1.30 -3.90 10.69
CA PHE A 27 -0.21 -4.69 10.13
C PHE A 27 0.90 -4.95 11.15
N ILE A 28 1.39 -3.92 11.86
CA ILE A 28 2.43 -4.08 12.88
C ILE A 28 1.96 -5.05 13.97
N LYS A 29 0.71 -4.89 14.45
CA LYS A 29 0.13 -5.80 15.45
C LYS A 29 0.01 -7.24 14.98
N ARG A 30 -0.28 -7.48 13.69
CA ARG A 30 -0.40 -8.82 13.11
C ARG A 30 0.95 -9.47 12.81
N ALA A 31 1.90 -8.70 12.29
CA ALA A 31 3.22 -9.20 11.91
C ALA A 31 4.16 -9.36 13.11
N GLY A 32 3.90 -8.62 14.20
CA GLY A 32 4.80 -8.50 15.34
C GLY A 32 5.85 -7.43 15.11
N GLU A 33 6.14 -6.64 16.14
CA GLU A 33 7.08 -5.51 16.04
C GLU A 33 8.50 -5.96 15.68
N ASP A 34 8.95 -7.11 16.18
CA ASP A 34 10.27 -7.68 15.87
C ASP A 34 10.42 -8.03 14.39
N SER A 35 9.38 -8.63 13.79
CA SER A 35 9.35 -8.94 12.36
C SER A 35 9.46 -7.66 11.53
N VAL A 36 8.69 -6.63 11.89
CA VAL A 36 8.73 -5.33 11.21
C VAL A 36 10.08 -4.66 11.37
N ARG A 37 10.70 -4.74 12.56
CA ARG A 37 12.05 -4.22 12.82
C ARG A 37 13.08 -4.90 11.94
N GLN A 38 12.99 -6.22 11.77
CA GLN A 38 13.90 -6.95 10.89
C GLN A 38 13.73 -6.49 9.42
N VAL A 39 12.49 -6.32 8.94
CA VAL A 39 12.25 -5.77 7.58
C VAL A 39 12.86 -4.39 7.40
N VAL A 40 12.72 -3.50 8.40
CA VAL A 40 13.35 -2.16 8.33
C VAL A 40 14.87 -2.27 8.27
N ILE A 41 15.48 -3.08 9.13
CA ILE A 41 16.94 -3.31 9.10
C ILE A 41 17.38 -3.85 7.73
N ASP A 42 16.63 -4.79 7.15
CA ASP A 42 16.91 -5.33 5.84
C ASP A 42 16.93 -4.22 4.77
N VAL A 43 15.94 -3.32 4.79
CA VAL A 43 15.89 -2.16 3.88
C VAL A 43 17.03 -1.18 4.14
N LEU A 44 17.39 -0.91 5.40
CA LEU A 44 18.55 -0.08 5.74
C LEU A 44 19.87 -0.72 5.27
N CYS A 45 19.92 -2.03 5.13
CA CYS A 45 21.04 -2.79 4.57
C CYS A 45 20.93 -3.03 3.05
N GLY A 46 19.98 -2.38 2.40
CA GLY A 46 19.79 -2.36 0.94
C GLY A 46 19.07 -3.56 0.34
N ASN A 47 18.39 -4.36 1.17
CA ASN A 47 17.50 -5.40 0.69
C ASN A 47 16.19 -4.81 0.17
N ASN A 48 15.56 -5.54 -0.75
CA ASN A 48 14.32 -5.11 -1.37
C ASN A 48 13.13 -5.30 -0.43
N LEU A 49 12.43 -4.21 -0.09
CA LEU A 49 11.22 -4.25 0.75
C LEU A 49 10.19 -5.28 0.24
N ARG A 50 9.99 -5.37 -1.09
CA ARG A 50 9.00 -6.27 -1.69
C ARG A 50 9.37 -7.73 -1.46
N ALA A 51 10.65 -8.08 -1.42
CA ALA A 51 11.08 -9.44 -1.11
C ALA A 51 10.66 -9.81 0.33
N SER A 52 10.79 -8.87 1.26
CA SER A 52 10.43 -9.07 2.66
C SER A 52 8.92 -9.09 2.92
N THR A 53 8.11 -8.41 2.09
CA THR A 53 6.65 -8.34 2.29
C THR A 53 5.82 -9.27 1.40
N GLU A 54 6.37 -9.82 0.31
CA GLU A 54 5.61 -10.64 -0.66
C GLU A 54 4.98 -11.89 -0.02
N HIS A 55 5.63 -12.50 0.98
CA HIS A 55 5.05 -13.65 1.66
C HIS A 55 3.75 -13.28 2.40
N LEU A 56 3.66 -12.06 2.95
CA LEU A 56 2.47 -11.56 3.64
C LEU A 56 1.34 -11.28 2.65
N THR A 57 1.67 -10.68 1.51
CA THR A 57 0.75 -10.49 0.37
C THR A 57 0.17 -11.81 -0.09
N ARG A 58 1.02 -12.83 -0.31
CA ARG A 58 0.58 -14.17 -0.74
C ARG A 58 -0.31 -14.85 0.27
N LEU A 59 0.03 -14.77 1.55
CA LEU A 59 -0.79 -15.34 2.63
C LEU A 59 -2.18 -14.70 2.68
N ARG A 60 -2.26 -13.37 2.54
CA ARG A 60 -3.54 -12.64 2.51
C ARG A 60 -4.36 -13.02 1.28
N LEU A 61 -3.74 -13.03 0.09
CA LEU A 61 -4.40 -13.46 -1.15
C LEU A 61 -4.93 -14.89 -1.03
N GLY A 62 -4.15 -15.83 -0.50
CA GLY A 62 -4.59 -17.21 -0.31
C GLY A 62 -5.83 -17.32 0.58
N LYS A 63 -5.86 -16.59 1.71
CA LYS A 63 -7.02 -16.55 2.60
C LYS A 63 -8.25 -15.93 1.93
N LEU A 64 -8.06 -14.83 1.20
CA LEU A 64 -9.15 -14.17 0.48
C LEU A 64 -9.70 -15.06 -0.64
N ASN A 65 -8.83 -15.71 -1.43
CA ASN A 65 -9.23 -16.64 -2.48
C ASN A 65 -10.05 -17.81 -1.92
N ALA A 66 -9.61 -18.41 -0.81
CA ALA A 66 -10.32 -19.51 -0.16
C ALA A 66 -11.73 -19.10 0.29
N ALA A 67 -11.87 -17.90 0.87
CA ALA A 67 -13.17 -17.42 1.30
C ALA A 67 -14.07 -16.99 0.14
N THR A 68 -13.53 -16.35 -0.90
CA THR A 68 -14.27 -16.05 -2.13
C THR A 68 -14.80 -17.34 -2.74
N PHE A 69 -13.99 -18.40 -2.77
CA PHE A 69 -14.47 -19.71 -3.18
C PHE A 69 -15.61 -20.23 -2.29
N MET A 70 -15.49 -20.09 -0.96
CA MET A 70 -16.57 -20.45 -0.03
C MET A 70 -17.86 -19.65 -0.27
N VAL A 71 -17.77 -18.35 -0.61
CA VAL A 71 -18.94 -17.53 -0.98
C VAL A 71 -19.66 -18.13 -2.18
N TYR A 72 -18.94 -18.58 -3.20
CA TYR A 72 -19.54 -19.24 -4.36
C TYR A 72 -20.21 -20.57 -3.99
N LEU A 73 -19.54 -21.41 -3.18
CA LEU A 73 -20.12 -22.68 -2.74
C LEU A 73 -21.41 -22.48 -1.94
N LEU A 74 -21.40 -21.56 -0.98
CA LEU A 74 -22.56 -21.23 -0.15
C LEU A 74 -23.65 -20.52 -0.96
N GLY A 75 -23.25 -19.64 -1.89
CA GLY A 75 -24.15 -18.90 -2.77
C GLY A 75 -24.93 -19.83 -3.69
N VAL A 76 -24.27 -20.77 -4.37
CA VAL A 76 -24.93 -21.77 -5.23
C VAL A 76 -25.88 -22.66 -4.44
N HIS A 77 -25.55 -22.97 -3.19
CA HIS A 77 -26.43 -23.72 -2.32
C HIS A 77 -27.66 -22.92 -1.86
N ALA A 78 -27.50 -21.62 -1.61
CA ALA A 78 -28.55 -20.76 -1.04
C ALA A 78 -29.42 -20.04 -2.09
N VAL A 79 -28.89 -19.80 -3.28
CA VAL A 79 -29.51 -19.00 -4.34
C VAL A 79 -29.49 -19.79 -5.65
N LYS A 80 -30.68 -20.02 -6.21
CA LYS A 80 -30.81 -20.66 -7.52
C LYS A 80 -30.11 -19.81 -8.58
N GLU A 81 -29.30 -20.46 -9.41
CA GLU A 81 -28.53 -19.80 -10.47
C GLU A 81 -27.65 -18.64 -9.96
N PHE A 82 -27.09 -18.81 -8.74
CA PHE A 82 -26.29 -17.80 -8.05
C PHE A 82 -25.34 -17.04 -8.98
N GLY A 83 -24.48 -17.74 -9.72
CA GLY A 83 -23.51 -17.11 -10.62
C GLY A 83 -24.13 -16.15 -11.64
N ARG A 84 -25.34 -16.44 -12.13
CA ARG A 84 -26.07 -15.60 -13.09
C ARG A 84 -26.72 -14.39 -12.43
N THR A 85 -27.04 -14.48 -11.14
CA THR A 85 -27.68 -13.40 -10.38
C THR A 85 -26.69 -12.39 -9.81
N ILE A 86 -25.39 -12.75 -9.74
CA ILE A 86 -24.32 -11.90 -9.20
C ILE A 86 -24.33 -10.48 -9.79
N PRO A 87 -24.39 -10.25 -11.12
CA PRO A 87 -24.34 -8.90 -11.67
C PRO A 87 -25.46 -7.99 -11.15
N LEU A 88 -26.68 -8.52 -11.03
CA LEU A 88 -27.82 -7.81 -10.47
C LEU A 88 -27.69 -7.56 -8.96
N MET A 89 -27.21 -8.55 -8.20
CA MET A 89 -26.96 -8.41 -6.77
C MET A 89 -25.90 -7.32 -6.52
N ALA A 90 -24.78 -7.39 -7.25
CA ALA A 90 -23.70 -6.43 -7.15
C ALA A 90 -24.15 -5.01 -7.51
N PHE A 91 -24.92 -4.84 -8.59
CA PHE A 91 -25.49 -3.54 -8.97
C PHE A 91 -26.30 -2.92 -7.83
N LYS A 92 -27.22 -3.70 -7.24
CA LYS A 92 -28.07 -3.25 -6.12
C LYS A 92 -27.24 -2.88 -4.89
N THR A 93 -26.25 -3.69 -4.53
CA THR A 93 -25.40 -3.44 -3.36
C THR A 93 -24.50 -2.22 -3.55
N ILE A 94 -23.89 -2.05 -4.74
CA ILE A 94 -23.00 -0.92 -5.04
C ILE A 94 -23.77 0.40 -5.03
N THR A 95 -24.95 0.43 -5.65
CA THR A 95 -25.80 1.63 -5.74
C THR A 95 -26.57 1.93 -4.45
N GLY A 96 -26.81 0.91 -3.62
CA GLY A 96 -27.53 1.02 -2.36
C GLY A 96 -26.70 1.47 -1.16
N ARG A 97 -27.30 1.34 0.03
CA ARG A 97 -26.63 1.51 1.32
C ARG A 97 -25.99 0.18 1.71
N ALA A 98 -24.67 0.11 1.59
CA ALA A 98 -23.85 -1.03 1.98
C ALA A 98 -22.51 -0.51 2.52
N SER A 99 -21.86 -1.31 3.35
CA SER A 99 -20.53 -1.02 3.85
C SER A 99 -19.51 -0.94 2.71
N LYS A 100 -18.37 -0.27 2.97
CA LYS A 100 -17.30 -0.16 1.98
C LYS A 100 -16.79 -1.54 1.54
N SER A 101 -16.62 -2.45 2.50
CA SER A 101 -16.15 -3.82 2.27
C SER A 101 -17.12 -4.62 1.41
N GLU A 102 -18.42 -4.48 1.64
CA GLU A 102 -19.47 -5.10 0.80
C GLU A 102 -19.43 -4.57 -0.63
N LYS A 103 -19.35 -3.25 -0.79
CA LYS A 103 -19.26 -2.65 -2.12
C LYS A 103 -18.01 -3.10 -2.86
N GLU A 104 -16.89 -3.23 -2.16
CA GLU A 104 -15.63 -3.70 -2.73
C GLU A 104 -15.71 -5.17 -3.16
N LEU A 105 -16.31 -6.05 -2.35
CA LEU A 105 -16.59 -7.43 -2.75
C LEU A 105 -17.47 -7.49 -4.01
N CYS A 106 -18.57 -6.74 -4.03
CA CYS A 106 -19.48 -6.69 -5.17
C CYS A 106 -18.80 -6.16 -6.44
N GLN A 107 -17.89 -5.19 -6.31
CA GLN A 107 -17.07 -4.73 -7.44
C GLN A 107 -16.19 -5.85 -7.98
N TRP A 108 -15.53 -6.61 -7.12
CA TRP A 108 -14.72 -7.76 -7.55
C TRP A 108 -15.58 -8.80 -8.28
N MET A 109 -16.78 -9.07 -7.76
CA MET A 109 -17.70 -10.07 -8.32
C MET A 109 -18.23 -9.72 -9.72
N ILE A 110 -18.13 -8.46 -10.13
CA ILE A 110 -18.41 -8.01 -11.50
C ILE A 110 -17.14 -7.68 -12.29
N GLY A 111 -15.98 -8.18 -11.85
CA GLY A 111 -14.72 -8.01 -12.56
C GLY A 111 -14.09 -6.61 -12.41
N LEU A 112 -14.56 -5.76 -11.50
CA LEU A 112 -14.02 -4.42 -11.28
C LEU A 112 -13.14 -4.32 -10.05
N THR A 113 -12.23 -3.37 -10.07
CA THR A 113 -11.54 -2.83 -8.88
C THR A 113 -12.04 -1.42 -8.62
N LYS A 114 -11.73 -0.83 -7.46
CA LYS A 114 -12.06 0.59 -7.21
C LYS A 114 -11.52 1.52 -8.31
N LYS A 115 -10.30 1.29 -8.80
CA LYS A 115 -9.74 2.05 -9.93
C LYS A 115 -10.46 1.73 -11.24
N GLY A 116 -10.93 0.50 -11.42
CA GLY A 116 -11.76 0.11 -12.56
C GLY A 116 -13.06 0.92 -12.59
N VAL A 117 -13.75 1.06 -11.45
CA VAL A 117 -14.95 1.90 -11.34
C VAL A 117 -14.65 3.35 -11.76
N GLN A 118 -13.57 3.94 -11.23
CA GLN A 118 -13.18 5.32 -11.57
C GLN A 118 -12.82 5.48 -13.05
N ASN A 119 -11.99 4.60 -13.60
CA ASN A 119 -11.44 4.77 -14.95
C ASN A 119 -12.40 4.33 -16.05
N ILE A 120 -13.18 3.27 -15.81
CA ILE A 120 -14.08 2.67 -16.80
C ILE A 120 -15.45 3.32 -16.70
N LEU A 121 -15.99 3.44 -15.48
CA LEU A 121 -17.35 3.93 -15.26
C LEU A 121 -17.39 5.44 -15.02
N ARG A 122 -16.24 6.08 -14.74
CA ARG A 122 -16.17 7.51 -14.38
C ARG A 122 -17.11 7.88 -13.22
N ASP A 123 -17.27 6.92 -12.31
CA ASP A 123 -18.20 7.00 -11.16
C ASP A 123 -19.68 7.27 -11.54
N ASP A 124 -20.08 7.00 -12.80
CA ASP A 124 -21.45 7.17 -13.30
C ASP A 124 -22.30 5.91 -13.07
N LYS A 125 -23.43 6.07 -12.35
CA LYS A 125 -24.40 5.00 -12.06
C LYS A 125 -25.03 4.40 -13.32
N LYS A 126 -25.29 5.20 -14.36
CA LYS A 126 -25.86 4.69 -15.63
C LYS A 126 -24.84 3.84 -16.38
N GLN A 127 -23.57 4.17 -16.27
CA GLN A 127 -22.49 3.34 -16.83
C GLN A 127 -22.35 2.03 -16.07
N LEU A 128 -22.52 2.05 -14.75
CA LEU A 128 -22.50 0.83 -13.94
C LEU A 128 -23.61 -0.16 -14.37
N GLU A 129 -24.84 0.32 -14.57
CA GLU A 129 -25.96 -0.52 -15.02
C GLU A 129 -25.63 -1.21 -16.36
N LYS A 130 -25.27 -0.43 -17.38
CA LYS A 130 -24.86 -0.92 -18.70
C LYS A 130 -23.68 -1.89 -18.61
N TYR A 131 -22.71 -1.59 -17.76
CA TYR A 131 -21.56 -2.45 -17.54
C TYR A 131 -21.97 -3.80 -16.96
N THR A 132 -22.84 -3.83 -15.94
CA THR A 132 -23.29 -5.08 -15.32
C THR A 132 -24.11 -5.95 -16.28
N GLU A 133 -24.92 -5.34 -17.14
CA GLU A 133 -25.65 -6.05 -18.21
C GLU A 133 -24.69 -6.65 -19.24
N SER A 134 -23.73 -5.85 -19.72
CA SER A 134 -22.71 -6.32 -20.67
C SER A 134 -21.84 -7.42 -20.07
N PHE A 135 -21.43 -7.29 -18.80
CA PHE A 135 -20.66 -8.31 -18.09
C PHE A 135 -21.43 -9.63 -17.99
N ALA A 136 -22.72 -9.59 -17.64
CA ALA A 136 -23.58 -10.77 -17.58
C ALA A 136 -23.72 -11.46 -18.95
N ALA A 137 -23.94 -10.67 -20.01
CA ALA A 137 -24.05 -11.18 -21.37
C ALA A 137 -22.73 -11.83 -21.85
N ASN A 138 -21.60 -11.17 -21.60
CA ASN A 138 -20.28 -11.67 -21.97
C ASN A 138 -19.92 -12.97 -21.24
N LEU A 139 -20.24 -13.08 -19.93
CA LEU A 139 -20.02 -14.34 -19.19
C LEU A 139 -20.82 -15.51 -19.78
N LYS A 140 -22.06 -15.27 -20.20
CA LYS A 140 -22.90 -16.30 -20.84
C LYS A 140 -22.31 -16.76 -22.18
N VAL A 141 -21.87 -15.82 -23.01
CA VAL A 141 -21.21 -16.12 -24.28
C VAL A 141 -19.94 -16.92 -24.03
N LEU A 142 -19.07 -16.44 -23.13
CA LEU A 142 -17.81 -17.09 -22.80
C LEU A 142 -18.01 -18.51 -22.25
N ALA A 143 -19.00 -18.72 -21.39
CA ALA A 143 -19.31 -20.06 -20.87
C ALA A 143 -19.76 -21.02 -21.98
N THR A 144 -20.56 -20.53 -22.93
CA THR A 144 -21.04 -21.34 -24.06
C THR A 144 -19.90 -21.69 -25.03
N GLU A 145 -19.03 -20.72 -25.32
CA GLU A 145 -17.84 -20.92 -26.15
C GLU A 145 -16.85 -21.89 -25.47
N THR A 146 -16.59 -21.69 -24.18
CA THR A 146 -15.73 -22.58 -23.40
C THR A 146 -16.27 -24.00 -23.36
N GLU A 147 -17.59 -24.18 -23.22
CA GLU A 147 -18.22 -25.50 -23.28
C GLU A 147 -18.07 -26.15 -24.66
N LYS A 148 -18.20 -25.37 -25.74
CA LYS A 148 -18.01 -25.85 -27.11
C LYS A 148 -16.55 -26.29 -27.36
N GLU A 149 -15.59 -25.57 -26.83
CA GLU A 149 -14.16 -25.81 -27.04
C GLU A 149 -13.58 -26.89 -26.11
N SER A 150 -14.00 -26.89 -24.84
CA SER A 150 -13.41 -27.71 -23.78
C SER A 150 -14.36 -28.79 -23.25
N GLY A 151 -15.58 -28.90 -23.79
CA GLY A 151 -16.62 -29.81 -23.33
C GLY A 151 -17.37 -29.29 -22.09
N LYS A 152 -18.41 -30.02 -21.67
CA LYS A 152 -19.24 -29.65 -20.53
C LYS A 152 -18.49 -29.79 -19.20
N LEU A 153 -18.58 -28.78 -18.33
CA LEU A 153 -18.05 -28.84 -16.97
C LEU A 153 -19.16 -29.04 -15.94
N GLN A 154 -18.92 -29.98 -15.03
CA GLN A 154 -19.64 -30.10 -13.76
C GLN A 154 -18.64 -30.36 -12.65
N CYS A 155 -18.38 -29.35 -11.83
CA CYS A 155 -17.48 -29.42 -10.69
C CYS A 155 -18.32 -29.64 -9.42
N CYS A 156 -18.29 -30.86 -8.91
CA CYS A 156 -18.95 -31.21 -7.65
C CYS A 156 -17.99 -31.04 -6.48
N VAL A 157 -18.34 -30.17 -5.54
CA VAL A 157 -17.52 -29.87 -4.36
C VAL A 157 -18.27 -30.26 -3.10
N LYS A 158 -17.67 -31.16 -2.31
CA LYS A 158 -18.17 -31.56 -0.99
C LYS A 158 -17.45 -30.79 0.11
N TYR A 159 -18.20 -30.24 1.05
CA TYR A 159 -17.68 -29.46 2.18
C TYR A 159 -18.58 -29.59 3.40
N ALA A 160 -18.07 -29.18 4.57
CA ALA A 160 -18.73 -29.09 5.89
C ALA A 160 -20.09 -29.83 6.03
N ASN A 161 -20.12 -30.88 6.87
CA ASN A 161 -21.35 -31.62 7.22
C ASN A 161 -22.07 -32.24 6.00
N GLY A 162 -21.32 -32.70 5.00
CA GLY A 162 -21.89 -33.40 3.84
C GLY A 162 -22.61 -32.48 2.84
N LYS A 163 -22.42 -31.16 2.93
CA LYS A 163 -22.94 -30.23 1.92
C LYS A 163 -22.22 -30.45 0.59
N GLU A 164 -22.98 -30.30 -0.49
CA GLU A 164 -22.50 -30.46 -1.85
C GLU A 164 -22.99 -29.27 -2.69
N SER A 165 -22.09 -28.70 -3.48
CA SER A 165 -22.40 -27.67 -4.48
C SER A 165 -21.85 -28.11 -5.83
N VAL A 166 -22.62 -27.90 -6.88
CA VAL A 166 -22.22 -28.20 -8.27
C VAL A 166 -22.04 -26.88 -9.01
N LEU A 167 -20.87 -26.68 -9.59
CA LEU A 167 -20.49 -25.50 -10.35
C LEU A 167 -20.33 -25.87 -11.83
N ASP A 168 -20.87 -25.05 -12.72
CA ASP A 168 -20.64 -25.16 -14.16
C ASP A 168 -19.63 -24.13 -14.67
N TRP A 169 -19.43 -24.08 -16.00
CA TRP A 169 -18.50 -23.13 -16.61
C TRP A 169 -18.80 -21.68 -16.26
N HIS A 170 -20.07 -21.28 -16.25
CA HIS A 170 -20.42 -19.89 -15.96
C HIS A 170 -20.12 -19.53 -14.50
N ASP A 171 -20.38 -20.43 -13.55
CA ASP A 171 -20.04 -20.20 -12.14
C ASP A 171 -18.51 -20.12 -11.94
N MET A 172 -17.76 -21.00 -12.60
CA MET A 172 -16.29 -21.02 -12.52
C MET A 172 -15.66 -19.78 -13.17
N LEU A 173 -16.14 -19.36 -14.34
CA LEU A 173 -15.66 -18.15 -15.01
C LEU A 173 -15.96 -16.90 -14.19
N SER A 174 -17.16 -16.81 -13.61
CA SER A 174 -17.52 -15.73 -12.69
C SER A 174 -16.58 -15.69 -11.48
N LEU A 175 -16.30 -16.85 -10.87
CA LEU A 175 -15.34 -16.97 -9.77
C LEU A 175 -13.93 -16.53 -10.19
N PHE A 176 -13.46 -16.93 -11.37
CA PHE A 176 -12.13 -16.54 -11.86
C PHE A 176 -12.02 -15.04 -12.12
N CYS A 177 -13.04 -14.41 -12.70
CA CYS A 177 -13.10 -12.95 -12.82
C CYS A 177 -13.01 -12.28 -11.45
N THR A 178 -13.75 -12.81 -10.46
CA THR A 178 -13.73 -12.30 -9.08
C THR A 178 -12.35 -12.38 -8.46
N ILE A 179 -11.71 -13.56 -8.51
CA ILE A 179 -10.35 -13.77 -7.99
C ILE A 179 -9.33 -12.88 -8.70
N GLY A 180 -9.46 -12.70 -10.02
CA GLY A 180 -8.60 -11.82 -10.81
C GLY A 180 -8.67 -10.37 -10.33
N SER A 181 -9.88 -9.82 -10.20
CA SER A 181 -10.08 -8.44 -9.76
C SER A 181 -9.70 -8.23 -8.30
N GLN A 182 -10.02 -9.18 -7.43
CA GLN A 182 -9.56 -9.21 -6.05
C GLN A 182 -8.02 -9.18 -5.97
N THR A 183 -7.33 -9.99 -6.78
CA THR A 183 -5.86 -10.06 -6.79
C THR A 183 -5.24 -8.71 -7.17
N LEU A 184 -5.78 -8.06 -8.21
CA LEU A 184 -5.34 -6.74 -8.65
C LEU A 184 -5.59 -5.68 -7.57
N ALA A 185 -6.76 -5.70 -6.92
CA ALA A 185 -7.12 -4.77 -5.86
C ALA A 185 -6.19 -4.91 -4.64
N ILE A 186 -5.94 -6.14 -4.18
CA ILE A 186 -5.11 -6.41 -3.01
C ILE A 186 -3.64 -6.06 -3.28
N ARG A 187 -3.07 -6.51 -4.41
CA ARG A 187 -1.67 -6.14 -4.76
C ARG A 187 -1.51 -4.63 -4.94
N GLY A 188 -2.49 -3.97 -5.54
CA GLY A 188 -2.50 -2.52 -5.69
C GLY A 188 -2.60 -1.76 -4.36
N SER A 189 -3.49 -2.19 -3.47
CA SER A 189 -3.66 -1.58 -2.15
C SER A 189 -2.44 -1.78 -1.27
N GLU A 190 -1.85 -2.99 -1.24
CA GLU A 190 -0.67 -3.27 -0.44
C GLU A 190 0.57 -2.51 -0.90
N LYS A 191 0.74 -2.29 -2.21
CA LYS A 191 1.79 -1.38 -2.71
C LYS A 191 1.68 -0.01 -2.06
N SER A 192 0.48 0.55 -1.93
CA SER A 192 0.28 1.87 -1.33
C SER A 192 0.34 1.84 0.20
N THR A 193 -0.23 0.81 0.84
CA THR A 193 -0.29 0.70 2.30
C THR A 193 1.09 0.39 2.87
N TYR A 194 1.79 -0.60 2.33
CA TYR A 194 3.16 -0.92 2.74
C TYR A 194 4.12 0.19 2.33
N GLY A 195 3.94 0.81 1.15
CA GLY A 195 4.76 1.96 0.73
C GLY A 195 4.77 3.05 1.80
N LYS A 196 3.60 3.63 2.13
CA LYS A 196 3.49 4.69 3.14
C LYS A 196 3.91 4.28 4.54
N LEU A 197 3.58 3.05 4.93
CA LEU A 197 3.95 2.50 6.23
C LEU A 197 5.47 2.42 6.36
N PHE A 198 6.12 1.76 5.40
CA PHE A 198 7.57 1.54 5.44
C PHE A 198 8.36 2.80 5.11
N GLU A 199 7.81 3.77 4.35
CA GLU A 199 8.41 5.10 4.20
C GLU A 199 8.63 5.75 5.57
N ARG A 200 7.60 5.78 6.41
CA ARG A 200 7.69 6.33 7.78
C ARG A 200 8.58 5.51 8.69
N LEU A 201 8.47 4.18 8.65
CA LEU A 201 9.28 3.30 9.50
C LEU A 201 10.77 3.38 9.15
N VAL A 202 11.13 3.38 7.86
CA VAL A 202 12.52 3.44 7.39
C VAL A 202 13.11 4.82 7.67
N LEU A 203 12.42 5.91 7.33
CA LEU A 203 12.89 7.27 7.62
C LEU A 203 13.03 7.52 9.12
N GLY A 204 12.02 7.16 9.91
CA GLY A 204 12.07 7.32 11.36
C GLY A 204 13.23 6.54 11.97
N SER A 205 13.43 5.30 11.52
CA SER A 205 14.51 4.44 12.03
C SER A 205 15.89 4.96 11.65
N VAL A 206 16.12 5.39 10.40
CA VAL A 206 17.44 5.89 10.00
C VAL A 206 17.77 7.19 10.75
N LEU A 207 16.80 8.11 10.91
CA LEU A 207 17.03 9.37 11.62
C LEU A 207 17.31 9.15 13.11
N VAL A 208 16.58 8.24 13.77
CA VAL A 208 16.90 7.85 15.16
C VAL A 208 18.28 7.21 15.24
N ALA A 209 18.62 6.32 14.31
CA ALA A 209 19.93 5.66 14.30
C ALA A 209 21.08 6.68 14.12
N LEU A 210 20.84 7.76 13.37
CA LEU A 210 21.76 8.88 13.19
C LEU A 210 21.85 9.82 14.40
N GLY A 211 21.04 9.61 15.44
CA GLY A 211 21.08 10.37 16.71
C GLY A 211 20.07 11.50 16.82
N PHE A 212 19.05 11.53 15.95
CA PHE A 212 17.98 12.54 16.02
C PHE A 212 16.80 12.04 16.86
N GLU A 213 16.13 12.97 17.54
CA GLU A 213 14.96 12.68 18.38
C GLU A 213 13.67 12.97 17.63
N GLN A 214 12.73 12.03 17.66
CA GLN A 214 11.40 12.24 17.08
C GLN A 214 10.58 13.19 17.97
N THR A 215 9.92 14.17 17.36
CA THR A 215 8.97 15.09 18.01
C THR A 215 7.67 15.15 17.22
N ILE A 216 6.64 15.73 17.83
CA ILE A 216 5.44 16.19 17.13
C ILE A 216 5.69 17.58 16.51
N TYR A 217 4.96 17.88 15.45
CA TYR A 217 4.88 19.22 14.88
C TYR A 217 3.78 20.05 15.58
N PRO A 218 4.00 21.34 15.86
CA PRO A 218 5.26 22.07 15.74
C PRO A 218 6.28 21.63 16.82
N PRO A 219 7.59 21.59 16.50
CA PRO A 219 8.60 21.14 17.44
C PRO A 219 8.86 22.19 18.53
N LYS A 220 9.17 21.74 19.75
CA LYS A 220 9.65 22.61 20.84
C LYS A 220 11.15 22.89 20.76
N LYS A 221 11.93 21.90 20.29
CA LYS A 221 13.37 22.01 20.08
C LYS A 221 13.64 22.53 18.67
N THR A 222 14.72 23.29 18.52
CA THR A 222 15.12 23.91 17.24
C THR A 222 16.28 23.18 16.55
N SER A 223 16.77 22.08 17.15
CA SER A 223 17.90 21.31 16.64
C SER A 223 17.82 19.84 17.06
N LYS A 224 18.50 19.00 16.30
CA LYS A 224 18.59 17.54 16.45
C LYS A 224 17.25 16.82 16.62
N VAL A 225 16.19 17.35 16.00
CA VAL A 225 14.84 16.77 16.07
C VAL A 225 14.23 16.59 14.70
N PHE A 226 13.35 15.61 14.57
CA PHE A 226 12.60 15.39 13.35
C PHE A 226 11.14 15.03 13.63
N TRP A 227 10.29 15.21 12.64
CA TRP A 227 8.93 14.66 12.62
C TRP A 227 8.66 14.03 11.25
N LEU A 228 7.72 13.09 11.22
CA LEU A 228 7.31 12.36 10.04
C LEU A 228 6.01 12.94 9.50
N SER A 229 5.89 13.04 8.17
CA SER A 229 4.72 13.50 7.43
C SER A 229 4.25 14.89 7.88
N SER A 230 4.66 15.92 7.15
CA SER A 230 4.17 17.28 7.36
C SER A 230 3.95 18.01 6.06
N LYS A 231 2.78 18.63 5.92
CA LYS A 231 2.47 19.59 4.87
C LYS A 231 2.85 21.00 5.34
N ILE A 232 4.08 21.39 5.07
CA ILE A 232 4.60 22.74 5.29
C ILE A 232 4.85 23.34 3.90
N GLY A 233 4.15 24.43 3.59
CA GLY A 233 4.07 25.00 2.24
C GLY A 233 3.13 24.21 1.32
N GLU A 234 3.41 24.21 0.02
CA GLU A 234 2.52 23.61 -0.98
C GLU A 234 2.55 22.08 -1.02
N ARG A 235 3.66 21.46 -0.57
CA ARG A 235 3.91 20.01 -0.69
C ARG A 235 4.16 19.34 0.65
N GLU A 236 3.71 18.09 0.77
CA GLU A 236 4.00 17.22 1.91
C GLU A 236 5.42 16.65 1.79
N ALA A 237 6.17 16.64 2.89
CA ALA A 237 7.41 15.88 3.01
C ALA A 237 7.21 14.67 3.94
N ASP A 238 7.86 13.56 3.64
CA ASP A 238 7.76 12.32 4.41
C ASP A 238 8.46 12.45 5.77
N ALA A 239 9.50 13.28 5.84
CA ALA A 239 10.07 13.74 7.10
C ALA A 239 10.66 15.15 6.95
N THR A 240 10.67 15.89 8.06
CA THR A 240 11.44 17.13 8.19
C THR A 240 12.35 17.01 9.40
N LEU A 241 13.62 17.33 9.20
CA LEU A 241 14.68 17.29 10.20
C LEU A 241 15.19 18.71 10.45
N LEU A 242 15.28 19.11 11.71
CA LEU A 242 16.04 20.28 12.13
C LEU A 242 17.40 19.80 12.62
N VAL A 243 18.46 20.12 11.87
CA VAL A 243 19.83 19.69 12.23
C VAL A 243 20.38 20.61 13.31
N ALA A 244 20.33 21.91 13.05
CA ALA A 244 20.75 23.01 13.91
C ALA A 244 19.79 24.20 13.74
N PRO A 245 19.83 25.22 14.62
CA PRO A 245 19.01 26.43 14.43
C PRO A 245 19.23 27.04 13.04
N GLY A 246 18.15 27.27 12.31
CA GLY A 246 18.18 27.80 10.94
C GLY A 246 18.54 26.80 9.85
N GLN A 247 18.85 25.54 10.17
CA GLN A 247 19.19 24.49 9.21
C GLN A 247 18.19 23.33 9.23
N ALA A 248 17.57 23.05 8.09
CA ALA A 248 16.61 21.97 7.95
C ALA A 248 16.93 21.04 6.77
N VAL A 249 16.41 19.83 6.85
CA VAL A 249 16.38 18.88 5.73
C VAL A 249 14.98 18.34 5.56
N ARG A 250 14.46 18.41 4.33
CA ARG A 250 13.19 17.77 3.95
C ARG A 250 13.47 16.50 3.16
N PHE A 251 12.81 15.43 3.58
CA PHE A 251 12.94 14.11 2.99
C PHE A 251 11.72 13.76 2.15
N ASP A 252 11.99 13.14 1.01
CA ASP A 252 11.02 12.37 0.24
C ASP A 252 11.60 10.96 0.04
N LEU A 253 10.88 9.92 0.45
CA LEU A 253 11.26 8.53 0.26
C LEU A 253 10.26 7.84 -0.68
N GLY A 254 10.77 7.09 -1.65
CA GLY A 254 9.93 6.26 -2.49
C GLY A 254 10.55 4.91 -2.85
N PHE A 255 9.79 3.83 -2.70
CA PHE A 255 10.16 2.50 -3.18
C PHE A 255 9.97 2.36 -4.71
N ILE A 256 10.65 3.24 -5.46
CA ILE A 256 10.56 3.38 -6.93
C ILE A 256 11.58 2.46 -7.61
N GLY A 257 11.08 1.52 -8.42
CA GLY A 257 11.93 0.66 -9.24
C GLY A 257 12.44 1.35 -10.52
N ARG A 258 13.44 0.73 -11.17
CA ARG A 258 14.20 1.29 -12.32
C ARG A 258 13.37 1.86 -13.46
N GLY A 259 12.16 1.34 -13.70
CA GLY A 259 11.30 1.71 -14.84
C GLY A 259 10.54 3.03 -14.72
N ASN A 260 10.72 3.82 -13.65
CA ASN A 260 9.97 5.07 -13.46
C ASN A 260 10.87 6.29 -13.15
N PRO A 261 11.87 6.60 -14.00
CA PRO A 261 12.78 7.72 -13.75
C PRO A 261 12.07 9.08 -13.69
N GLU A 262 10.98 9.26 -14.45
CA GLU A 262 10.13 10.46 -14.46
C GLU A 262 9.59 10.82 -13.06
N ILE A 263 9.15 9.82 -12.29
CA ILE A 263 8.62 10.01 -10.94
C ILE A 263 9.71 10.54 -10.00
N THR A 264 10.94 10.06 -10.18
CA THR A 264 12.07 10.51 -9.38
C THR A 264 12.53 11.90 -9.78
N LYS A 265 12.51 12.24 -11.08
CA LYS A 265 12.82 13.60 -11.57
C LYS A 265 11.85 14.62 -10.99
N ASP A 266 10.56 14.32 -10.99
CA ASP A 266 9.55 15.21 -10.41
C ASP A 266 9.79 15.47 -8.91
N LYS A 267 10.42 14.53 -8.18
CA LYS A 267 10.74 14.69 -6.74
C LYS A 267 11.87 15.70 -6.47
N VAL A 268 12.78 15.91 -7.43
CA VAL A 268 14.04 16.66 -7.24
C VAL A 268 13.85 18.15 -6.96
N SER A 269 12.76 18.76 -7.44
CA SER A 269 12.49 20.20 -7.28
C SER A 269 11.27 20.51 -6.40
N ARG A 270 10.77 19.56 -5.61
CA ARG A 270 9.45 19.68 -4.93
C ARG A 270 9.41 20.54 -3.67
N PHE A 271 10.55 20.84 -3.06
CA PHE A 271 10.56 21.54 -1.78
C PHE A 271 11.13 22.95 -1.91
N GLU A 272 10.47 23.88 -1.25
CA GLU A 272 10.93 25.25 -1.06
C GLU A 272 12.26 25.27 -0.29
N ARG A 273 13.14 26.21 -0.66
CA ARG A 273 14.46 26.36 -0.04
C ARG A 273 14.40 26.95 1.36
N ASN A 274 13.33 27.66 1.70
CA ASN A 274 13.13 28.28 3.00
C ASN A 274 11.84 27.74 3.61
N LEU A 275 11.86 27.52 4.92
CA LEU A 275 10.70 27.08 5.70
C LEU A 275 10.52 28.04 6.86
N GLU A 276 9.28 28.40 7.17
CA GLU A 276 8.97 29.12 8.39
C GLU A 276 8.37 28.14 9.41
N ILE A 277 9.04 27.99 10.56
CA ILE A 277 8.60 27.12 11.65
C ILE A 277 8.66 27.94 12.94
N ASN A 278 7.53 28.07 13.63
CA ASN A 278 7.41 28.89 14.85
C ASN A 278 7.96 30.32 14.68
N LYS A 279 7.68 30.97 13.54
CA LYS A 279 8.17 32.31 13.18
C LYS A 279 9.69 32.43 13.04
N GLN A 280 10.38 31.31 12.89
CA GLN A 280 11.80 31.25 12.56
C GLN A 280 11.99 30.69 11.15
N THR A 281 12.90 31.32 10.40
CA THR A 281 13.26 30.87 9.05
C THR A 281 14.36 29.81 9.12
N TYR A 282 14.14 28.70 8.43
CA TYR A 282 15.09 27.62 8.24
C TYR A 282 15.45 27.51 6.76
N HIS A 283 16.74 27.40 6.46
CA HIS A 283 17.22 27.02 5.14
C HIS A 283 17.16 25.51 5.00
N SER A 284 16.34 25.05 4.07
CA SER A 284 16.04 23.64 3.85
C SER A 284 16.84 23.07 2.70
N ALA A 285 17.56 21.99 2.95
CA ALA A 285 18.03 21.11 1.89
C ALA A 285 17.00 20.02 1.58
N THR A 286 17.02 19.53 0.35
CA THR A 286 16.19 18.40 -0.08
C THR A 286 17.03 17.13 -0.12
N CYS A 287 16.52 16.06 0.49
CA CYS A 287 17.08 14.72 0.36
C CYS A 287 16.02 13.75 -0.15
N ILE A 288 16.31 13.05 -1.24
CA ILE A 288 15.41 12.10 -1.88
C ILE A 288 16.02 10.73 -1.77
N ILE A 289 15.28 9.80 -1.19
CA ILE A 289 15.71 8.42 -0.99
C ILE A 289 14.86 7.54 -1.90
N VAL A 290 15.50 6.83 -2.83
CA VAL A 290 14.81 5.96 -3.79
C VAL A 290 15.36 4.55 -3.75
N ASP A 291 14.55 3.55 -4.11
CA ASP A 291 15.00 2.16 -4.18
C ASP A 291 16.15 1.99 -5.18
N ARG A 292 15.91 2.28 -6.46
CA ARG A 292 16.96 2.23 -7.48
C ARG A 292 16.74 3.21 -8.61
N VAL A 293 17.82 3.84 -9.04
CA VAL A 293 17.87 4.73 -10.20
C VAL A 293 18.26 3.92 -11.44
N GLY A 294 17.61 4.19 -12.57
CA GLY A 294 17.99 3.59 -13.86
C GLY A 294 19.31 4.18 -14.36
N ASP A 295 20.14 3.32 -14.98
CA ASP A 295 21.39 3.73 -15.61
C ASP A 295 21.12 4.81 -16.67
N GLY A 296 21.93 5.87 -16.72
CA GLY A 296 21.77 6.96 -17.69
C GLY A 296 20.59 7.91 -17.45
N SER A 297 19.91 7.86 -16.30
CA SER A 297 18.75 8.72 -16.01
C SER A 297 19.04 10.22 -15.86
N GLY A 298 20.31 10.61 -15.71
CA GLY A 298 20.74 12.01 -15.47
C GLY A 298 20.29 12.59 -14.13
N LEU A 299 19.73 11.75 -13.24
CA LEU A 299 19.05 12.19 -12.02
C LEU A 299 20.01 12.85 -11.02
N GLU A 300 21.22 12.31 -10.85
CA GLU A 300 22.19 12.86 -9.90
C GLU A 300 22.64 14.27 -10.29
N GLU A 301 22.83 14.53 -11.59
CA GLU A 301 23.17 15.85 -12.10
C GLU A 301 22.03 16.86 -11.93
N GLN A 302 20.78 16.42 -12.16
CA GLN A 302 19.60 17.25 -11.92
C GLN A 302 19.42 17.55 -10.44
N ALA A 303 19.63 16.56 -9.56
CA ALA A 303 19.60 16.74 -8.12
C ALA A 303 20.64 17.76 -7.67
N LYS A 304 21.87 17.65 -8.17
CA LYS A 304 22.94 18.61 -7.90
C LYS A 304 22.56 20.03 -8.36
N ARG A 305 21.97 20.18 -9.54
CA ARG A 305 21.47 21.48 -10.05
C ARG A 305 20.35 22.08 -9.19
N ALA A 306 19.44 21.25 -8.69
CA ALA A 306 18.36 21.68 -7.81
C ALA A 306 18.81 21.92 -6.35
N GLY A 307 20.04 21.53 -5.99
CA GLY A 307 20.54 21.58 -4.62
C GLY A 307 20.03 20.44 -3.74
N ALA A 308 19.46 19.39 -4.35
CA ALA A 308 18.97 18.18 -3.71
C ALA A 308 20.05 17.10 -3.65
N ARG A 309 19.96 16.21 -2.66
CA ARG A 309 20.72 14.96 -2.58
C ARG A 309 19.81 13.80 -2.96
N VAL A 310 20.29 12.91 -3.82
CA VAL A 310 19.63 11.63 -4.09
C VAL A 310 20.46 10.52 -3.47
N ILE A 311 19.82 9.62 -2.74
CA ILE A 311 20.42 8.43 -2.11
C ILE A 311 19.65 7.19 -2.58
N GLN A 312 20.37 6.14 -2.95
CA GLN A 312 19.77 4.89 -3.43
C GLN A 312 19.77 3.83 -2.34
N MET A 313 18.59 3.34 -1.95
CA MET A 313 18.43 2.32 -0.92
C MET A 313 19.02 0.98 -1.34
N SER A 314 18.95 0.62 -2.62
CA SER A 314 19.49 -0.67 -3.12
C SER A 314 21.01 -0.85 -2.94
N MET A 315 21.72 0.17 -2.44
CA MET A 315 23.13 0.08 -2.04
C MET A 315 23.21 -0.31 -0.55
N SER A 316 23.97 -1.36 -0.23
CA SER A 316 24.04 -1.97 1.11
C SER A 316 24.59 -1.08 2.25
N TYR A 317 24.83 0.20 1.98
CA TYR A 317 25.45 1.16 2.88
C TYR A 317 24.82 2.55 2.78
N TRP A 318 23.62 2.68 2.22
CA TRP A 318 22.97 3.98 2.05
C TRP A 318 22.77 4.79 3.35
N PRO A 319 22.60 4.19 4.55
CA PRO A 319 22.60 4.97 5.80
C PRO A 319 23.95 5.63 6.10
N ILE A 320 25.06 4.98 5.70
CA ILE A 320 26.42 5.54 5.82
C ILE A 320 26.55 6.72 4.87
N GLU A 321 26.04 6.62 3.65
CA GLU A 321 26.03 7.71 2.69
C GLU A 321 25.22 8.91 3.20
N LEU A 322 24.05 8.66 3.77
CA LEU A 322 23.23 9.71 4.41
C LEU A 322 23.98 10.37 5.57
N ALA A 323 24.60 9.57 6.44
CA ALA A 323 25.38 10.07 7.58
C ALA A 323 26.55 10.95 7.13
N LYS A 324 27.31 10.51 6.12
CA LYS A 324 28.43 11.27 5.54
C LYS A 324 27.95 12.58 4.93
N TRP A 325 26.85 12.56 4.17
CA TRP A 325 26.29 13.77 3.60
C TRP A 325 25.86 14.78 4.66
N LEU A 326 25.21 14.32 5.74
CA LEU A 326 24.84 15.18 6.87
C LEU A 326 26.07 15.75 7.58
N SER A 327 27.12 14.95 7.77
CA SER A 327 28.38 15.39 8.36
C SER A 327 29.08 16.45 7.50
N THR A 328 29.18 16.25 6.19
CA THR A 328 29.82 17.21 5.29
C THR A 328 29.02 18.51 5.12
N LYS A 329 27.69 18.43 5.04
CA LYS A 329 26.85 19.59 4.72
C LYS A 329 26.40 20.39 5.94
N PHE A 330 26.28 19.74 7.10
CA PHE A 330 25.70 20.32 8.31
C PHE A 330 26.53 20.06 9.57
N GLU A 331 27.75 19.53 9.43
CA GLU A 331 28.65 19.25 10.55
C GLU A 331 28.03 18.31 11.61
N HIS A 332 27.07 17.46 11.20
CA HIS A 332 26.45 16.48 12.08
C HIS A 332 27.28 15.20 12.16
N GLU A 333 27.82 14.91 13.34
CA GLU A 333 28.57 13.69 13.58
C GLU A 333 27.65 12.50 13.93
N SER A 334 27.95 11.34 13.34
CA SER A 334 27.30 10.07 13.65
C SER A 334 28.30 8.93 13.53
N ASP A 335 28.24 7.97 14.45
CA ASP A 335 28.97 6.71 14.39
C ASP A 335 28.65 5.87 13.15
N ILE A 336 27.49 6.09 12.52
CA ILE A 336 27.12 5.48 11.24
C ILE A 336 28.01 5.98 10.10
N ALA A 337 28.45 7.25 10.10
CA ALA A 337 29.26 7.82 9.01
C ALA A 337 30.61 7.11 8.84
N ASN A 338 31.17 6.59 9.94
CA ASN A 338 32.46 5.92 10.00
C ASN A 338 32.35 4.40 10.16
N CYS A 339 31.13 3.85 10.10
CA CYS A 339 30.91 2.42 10.27
C CYS A 339 31.38 1.63 9.03
N ASN A 340 32.03 0.49 9.24
CA ASN A 340 32.29 -0.46 8.16
C ASN A 340 30.96 -1.12 7.74
N ALA A 341 30.71 -1.24 6.43
CA ALA A 341 29.49 -1.83 5.88
C ALA A 341 29.15 -3.21 6.47
N THR A 342 30.16 -4.05 6.75
CA THR A 342 29.96 -5.38 7.35
C THR A 342 29.43 -5.33 8.79
N LYS A 343 29.71 -4.24 9.52
CA LYS A 343 29.29 -4.03 10.91
C LYS A 343 27.99 -3.22 11.03
N LEU A 344 27.55 -2.57 9.93
CA LEU A 344 26.35 -1.75 9.90
C LEU A 344 25.09 -2.50 10.38
N PRO A 345 24.81 -3.75 9.97
CA PRO A 345 23.61 -4.46 10.44
C PRO A 345 23.59 -4.63 11.97
N ALA A 346 24.74 -4.95 12.58
CA ALA A 346 24.85 -5.13 14.03
C ALA A 346 24.68 -3.80 14.77
N LEU A 347 25.25 -2.71 14.24
CA LEU A 347 25.09 -1.36 14.79
C LEU A 347 23.62 -0.91 14.74
N LEU A 348 22.95 -1.12 13.61
CA LEU A 348 21.53 -0.79 13.44
C LEU A 348 20.65 -1.60 14.39
N LYS A 349 20.89 -2.91 14.53
CA LYS A 349 20.19 -3.76 15.51
C LYS A 349 20.29 -3.20 16.93
N LYS A 350 21.49 -2.80 17.35
CA LYS A 350 21.71 -2.21 18.68
C LYS A 350 20.94 -0.89 18.84
N LYS A 351 21.02 0.02 17.87
CA LYS A 351 20.39 1.35 17.93
C LYS A 351 18.86 1.28 17.87
N LEU A 352 18.31 0.32 17.14
CA LEU A 352 16.87 0.19 16.93
C LEU A 352 16.18 -0.74 17.94
N ALA A 353 16.92 -1.40 18.83
CA ALA A 353 16.36 -2.34 19.80
C ALA A 353 15.32 -1.71 20.74
N ALA A 354 15.56 -0.47 21.18
CA ALA A 354 14.67 0.25 22.09
C ALA A 354 13.64 1.16 21.38
N VAL A 355 13.66 1.19 20.04
CA VAL A 355 12.77 2.06 19.26
C VAL A 355 11.40 1.40 19.15
N SER A 356 10.38 2.10 19.65
CA SER A 356 8.99 1.71 19.45
C SER A 356 8.50 2.18 18.07
N PHE A 357 8.25 1.23 17.18
CA PHE A 357 7.82 1.50 15.81
C PHE A 357 6.39 2.03 15.76
N GLU A 358 5.60 1.75 16.80
CA GLU A 358 4.28 2.36 16.97
C GLU A 358 4.34 3.89 16.97
N ASN A 359 5.42 4.49 17.51
CA ASN A 359 5.58 5.95 17.54
C ASN A 359 5.75 6.57 16.15
N PHE A 360 6.30 5.84 15.18
CA PHE A 360 6.43 6.32 13.80
C PHE A 360 5.11 6.30 13.04
N VAL A 361 4.17 5.45 13.46
CA VAL A 361 2.87 5.27 12.81
C VAL A 361 1.72 5.99 13.52
N ARG A 362 1.95 6.63 14.68
CA ARG A 362 0.95 7.48 15.33
C ARG A 362 0.47 8.57 14.36
N GLY A 363 -0.85 8.73 14.25
CA GLY A 363 -1.49 9.63 13.28
C GLY A 363 -1.75 9.02 11.89
N LEU A 364 -1.33 7.78 11.64
CA LEU A 364 -1.79 7.03 10.46
C LEU A 364 -3.22 6.50 10.70
N THR A 365 -4.21 7.38 10.58
CA THR A 365 -5.56 6.93 10.21
C THR A 365 -5.49 6.55 8.74
N ILE A 366 -4.97 5.35 8.41
CA ILE A 366 -5.06 4.85 7.03
C ILE A 366 -6.51 4.41 6.82
N CYS A 367 -7.36 5.38 6.58
CA CYS A 367 -8.68 5.34 5.97
C CYS A 367 -9.10 6.79 5.81
N GLU A 368 -8.73 7.42 4.69
CA GLU A 368 -9.30 8.64 4.06
C GLU A 368 -8.27 9.15 3.03
N ALA A 369 -8.59 9.71 1.87
CA ALA A 369 -9.83 9.94 1.15
C ALA A 369 -9.40 10.19 -0.32
N GLY A 370 -10.09 9.63 -1.31
CA GLY A 370 -10.66 10.54 -2.32
C GLY A 370 -11.48 11.61 -1.64
N ASN A 371 -10.92 12.83 -1.59
CA ASN A 371 -11.74 14.02 -1.45
C ASN A 371 -12.65 14.05 -2.66
N ASP A 372 -13.95 13.87 -2.44
CA ASP A 372 -14.94 14.78 -2.98
C ASP A 372 -15.94 15.02 -1.85
N LEU A 373 -15.89 16.26 -1.35
CA LEU A 373 -16.93 16.85 -0.54
C LEU A 373 -18.04 17.23 -1.53
N ASP A 374 -19.12 16.46 -1.55
CA ASP A 374 -20.40 16.99 -2.01
C ASP A 374 -20.99 17.84 -0.89
N THR A 375 -21.01 19.14 -1.13
CA THR A 375 -22.22 19.95 -0.95
C THR A 375 -23.34 19.46 -1.85
#